data_AF-A0A2H9MW24-F1
#
_entry.id   AF-A0A2H9MW24-F1
#
_cell.length_a   1.000
_cell.length_b   1.000
_cell.length_c   1.000
_cell.angle_alpha   90.00
_cell.angle_beta   90.00
_cell.angle_gamma   90.00
#
_symmetry.space_group_name_H-M   'P 1'
#
loop_
_entity.id
_entity.type
_entity.pdbx_description
1 polymer ?
#
loop_
_entity_poly.entity_id
_entity_poly.type
_entity_poly.pdbx_seq_one_letter_code
_entity_poly.pdbx_strand_id
1 'polypeptide(L)'
;LKKIGYEIDSLPKMPPIMRLIEEQGVKSEEMYKTFNMGVGFCIITPKDQATRIKAIFKKHKIITQEIGRVISKKGVFVNSSKIT
;
A
#
# COMPACT_ATOMS: atom_id res chain seq x y z
N LEU A 1 -3.50 -6.16 -23.10
CA LEU A 1 -3.16 -5.99 -21.67
C LEU A 1 -4.43 -5.68 -20.90
N LYS A 2 -4.80 -6.50 -19.91
CA LYS A 2 -6.03 -6.33 -19.11
C LYS A 2 -6.05 -4.94 -18.45
N LYS A 3 -7.22 -4.28 -18.39
CA LYS A 3 -7.43 -3.00 -17.69
C LYS A 3 -7.43 -3.26 -16.17
N ILE A 4 -6.27 -3.53 -15.59
CA ILE A 4 -6.10 -3.78 -14.14
C ILE A 4 -5.35 -2.59 -13.54
N GLY A 5 -5.80 -2.16 -12.37
CA GLY A 5 -5.05 -1.24 -11.51
C GLY A 5 -5.27 -1.54 -10.03
N TYR A 6 -4.68 -0.69 -9.20
CA TYR A 6 -4.63 -0.86 -7.76
C TYR A 6 -5.03 0.45 -7.08
N GLU A 7 -6.05 0.40 -6.23
CA GLU A 7 -6.43 1.49 -5.35
C GLU A 7 -5.89 1.20 -3.95
N ILE A 8 -5.07 2.11 -3.45
CA ILE A 8 -4.48 2.07 -2.12
C ILE A 8 -5.03 3.26 -1.34
N ASP A 9 -5.90 2.99 -0.37
CA ASP A 9 -6.67 4.00 0.37
C ASP A 9 -6.47 3.91 1.90
N SER A 10 -5.74 2.89 2.37
CA SER A 10 -5.63 2.54 3.78
C SER A 10 -4.16 2.25 4.18
N LEU A 11 -3.22 3.05 3.66
CA LEU A 11 -1.81 2.96 4.09
C LEU A 11 -1.66 3.22 5.59
N PRO A 12 -0.64 2.64 6.24
CA PRO A 12 -0.38 2.92 7.63
C PRO A 12 0.06 4.38 7.78
N LYS A 13 0.06 4.87 9.02
CA LYS A 13 0.65 6.18 9.30
C LYS A 13 2.09 6.21 8.79
N MET A 14 2.43 7.26 8.04
CA MET A 14 3.76 7.45 7.49
C MET A 14 4.84 7.27 8.59
N PRO A 15 5.82 6.37 8.39
CA PRO A 15 6.91 6.18 9.35
C PRO A 15 7.69 7.48 9.57
N PRO A 16 8.20 7.75 10.80
CA PRO A 16 8.93 8.98 11.11
C PRO A 16 10.10 9.26 10.16
N ILE A 17 10.85 8.22 9.77
CA ILE A 17 11.98 8.38 8.84
C ILE A 17 11.53 8.87 7.45
N MET A 18 10.38 8.40 6.95
CA MET A 18 9.85 8.85 5.67
C MET A 18 9.37 10.30 5.76
N ARG A 19 8.80 10.70 6.90
CA ARG A 19 8.47 12.11 7.16
C ARG A 19 9.71 13.00 7.09
N LEU A 20 10.80 12.59 7.75
CA LEU A 20 12.06 13.35 7.71
C LEU A 20 12.58 13.51 6.28
N ILE A 21 12.48 12.47 5.45
CA ILE A 21 12.87 12.52 4.03
C ILE A 21 11.99 13.50 3.25
N GLU A 22 10.68 13.48 3.45
CA GLU A 22 9.76 14.44 2.82
C GLU A 22 10.08 15.88 3.25
N GLU A 23 10.37 16.09 4.55
CA GLU A 23 10.77 17.39 5.12
C GLU A 23 12.10 17.91 4.55
N GLN A 24 12.96 17.06 3.98
CA GLN A 24 14.17 17.50 3.24
C GLN A 24 13.87 17.96 1.80
N GLY A 25 12.61 18.04 1.39
CA GLY A 25 12.19 18.60 0.11
C GLY A 25 11.86 17.57 -0.98
N VAL A 26 11.77 16.28 -0.63
CA VAL A 26 11.28 15.26 -1.56
C VAL A 26 9.78 15.46 -1.77
N LYS A 27 9.36 15.56 -3.03
CA LYS A 27 7.94 15.77 -3.37
C LYS A 27 7.09 14.59 -2.91
N SER A 28 5.89 14.84 -2.39
CA SER A 28 5.00 13.77 -1.91
C SER A 28 4.68 12.70 -2.96
N GLU A 29 4.61 13.05 -4.25
CA GLU A 29 4.45 12.05 -5.32
C GLU A 29 5.66 11.09 -5.41
N GLU A 30 6.86 11.63 -5.26
CA GLU A 30 8.11 10.86 -5.27
C GLU A 30 8.22 9.96 -4.03
N MET A 31 7.67 10.41 -2.90
CA MET A 31 7.57 9.60 -1.68
C MET A 31 6.88 8.25 -1.96
N TYR A 32 5.76 8.26 -2.70
CA TYR A 32 5.02 7.04 -3.04
C TYR A 32 5.60 6.22 -4.20
N LYS A 33 6.43 6.83 -5.06
CA LYS A 33 7.09 6.13 -6.18
C LYS A 33 8.36 5.40 -5.77
N THR A 34 9.09 5.97 -4.80
CA THR A 34 10.43 5.52 -4.45
C THR A 34 10.50 4.84 -3.09
N PHE A 35 9.65 5.23 -2.14
CA PHE A 35 9.66 4.68 -0.79
C PHE A 35 8.43 3.80 -0.51
N ASN A 36 8.59 2.84 0.39
CA ASN A 36 7.54 1.87 0.71
C ASN A 36 6.40 2.44 1.58
N MET A 37 6.57 3.66 2.10
CA MET A 37 5.60 4.36 2.95
C MET A 37 5.05 3.53 4.13
N GLY A 38 5.87 2.62 4.66
CA GLY A 38 5.52 1.75 5.79
C GLY A 38 4.96 0.38 5.42
N VAL A 39 4.88 0.03 4.12
CA VAL A 39 4.45 -1.28 3.65
C VAL A 39 5.52 -1.93 2.79
N GLY A 40 6.31 -2.83 3.36
CA GLY A 40 7.38 -3.53 2.65
C GLY A 40 6.95 -4.73 1.80
N PHE A 41 5.73 -5.24 2.00
CA PHE A 41 5.24 -6.44 1.31
C PHE A 41 3.72 -6.41 1.17
N CYS A 42 3.22 -6.79 -0.02
CA CYS A 42 1.80 -6.81 -0.35
C CYS A 42 1.37 -8.21 -0.81
N ILE A 43 0.16 -8.61 -0.45
CA ILE A 43 -0.49 -9.83 -0.92
C ILE A 43 -1.79 -9.45 -1.61
N ILE A 44 -1.99 -9.95 -2.83
CA ILE A 44 -3.26 -9.87 -3.55
C ILE A 44 -3.99 -11.20 -3.36
N THR A 45 -5.22 -11.15 -2.87
CA THR A 45 -6.00 -12.34 -2.53
C THR A 45 -7.49 -12.07 -2.66
N PRO A 46 -8.33 -13.08 -2.90
CA PRO A 46 -9.78 -12.99 -2.72
C PRO A 46 -10.16 -12.54 -1.31
N LYS A 47 -11.24 -11.75 -1.20
CA LYS A 47 -11.67 -11.11 0.06
C LYS A 47 -11.97 -12.13 1.17
N ASP A 48 -12.51 -13.29 0.81
CA ASP A 48 -12.84 -14.40 1.71
C ASP A 48 -11.59 -15.05 2.35
N GLN A 49 -10.42 -14.93 1.72
CA GLN A 49 -9.16 -15.48 2.24
C GLN A 49 -8.44 -14.53 3.20
N ALA A 50 -8.84 -13.25 3.26
CA ALA A 50 -8.14 -12.22 4.03
C ALA A 50 -8.04 -12.56 5.53
N THR A 51 -9.12 -13.08 6.13
CA THR A 51 -9.15 -13.45 7.56
C THR A 51 -8.16 -14.56 7.88
N ARG A 52 -8.12 -15.61 7.05
CA ARG A 52 -7.19 -16.74 7.24
C ARG A 52 -5.74 -16.28 7.11
N ILE A 53 -5.44 -15.45 6.12
CA ILE A 53 -4.10 -14.90 5.90
C ILE A 53 -3.66 -14.05 7.10
N LYS A 54 -4.51 -13.12 7.57
CA LYS A 54 -4.24 -12.29 8.76
C LYS A 54 -3.94 -13.16 9.99
N ALA A 55 -4.65 -14.28 10.18
CA ALA A 55 -4.41 -15.20 11.29
C ALA A 55 -3.02 -15.88 11.22
N ILE A 56 -2.57 -16.27 10.02
CA ILE A 56 -1.23 -16.86 9.83
C ILE A 56 -0.15 -15.84 10.20
N PHE A 57 -0.21 -14.62 9.65
CA PHE A 57 0.79 -13.59 9.96
C PHE A 57 0.79 -13.21 11.45
N LYS A 58 -0.38 -13.13 12.08
CA LYS A 58 -0.50 -12.90 13.53
C LYS A 58 0.21 -13.97 14.36
N LYS A 59 0.11 -15.25 13.96
CA LYS A 59 0.85 -16.36 14.62
C LYS A 59 2.36 -16.16 14.57
N HIS A 60 2.87 -15.57 13.49
CA HIS A 60 4.28 -15.23 13.31
C HIS A 60 4.65 -13.84 13.85
N LYS A 61 3.75 -13.18 14.61
CA LYS A 61 3.95 -11.83 15.18
C LYS A 61 4.23 -10.75 14.12
N ILE A 62 3.71 -10.94 12.91
CA ILE A 62 3.80 -9.96 11.83
C ILE A 62 2.48 -9.19 11.76
N ILE A 63 2.57 -7.86 11.77
CA ILE A 63 1.41 -6.98 11.64
C ILE A 63 0.94 -6.99 10.18
N THR A 64 -0.36 -7.16 9.99
CA THR A 64 -0.99 -7.12 8.67
C THR A 64 -2.21 -6.22 8.68
N GLN A 65 -2.41 -5.50 7.59
CA GLN A 65 -3.60 -4.71 7.37
C GLN A 65 -4.03 -4.81 5.91
N GLU A 66 -5.31 -4.60 5.67
CA GLU A 66 -5.82 -4.42 4.32
C GLU A 66 -5.59 -2.96 3.93
N ILE A 67 -4.89 -2.73 2.81
CA ILE A 67 -4.45 -1.39 2.40
C ILE A 67 -5.19 -0.86 1.17
N GLY A 68 -6.03 -1.68 0.54
CA GLY A 68 -6.62 -1.36 -0.75
C GLY A 68 -7.18 -2.57 -1.51
N ARG A 69 -7.43 -2.37 -2.80
CA ARG A 69 -8.11 -3.34 -3.68
C ARG A 69 -7.65 -3.25 -5.15
N VAL A 70 -7.84 -4.34 -5.88
CA VAL A 70 -7.67 -4.38 -7.33
C VAL A 70 -8.89 -3.79 -8.02
N ILE A 71 -8.70 -2.93 -9.02
CA ILE A 71 -9.76 -2.22 -9.75
C ILE A 71 -9.62 -2.38 -11.27
N SER A 72 -10.70 -2.09 -12.00
CA SER A 72 -10.76 -2.18 -13.48
C SER A 72 -10.16 -0.96 -14.20
N LYS A 73 -9.66 0.04 -13.46
CA LYS A 73 -9.04 1.26 -13.99
C LYS A 73 -7.53 1.08 -14.01
N LYS A 74 -6.91 1.16 -15.19
CA LYS A 74 -5.46 0.99 -15.34
C LYS A 74 -4.67 2.06 -14.57
N GLY A 75 -3.70 1.63 -13.76
CA GLY A 75 -2.77 2.49 -13.03
C GLY A 75 -2.67 2.13 -11.55
N VAL A 76 -1.86 2.89 -10.83
CA VAL A 76 -1.78 2.83 -9.36
C VAL A 76 -2.31 4.14 -8.79
N PHE A 77 -3.23 4.03 -7.84
CA PHE A 77 -3.89 5.16 -7.21
C PHE A 77 -3.65 5.11 -5.70
N VAL A 78 -3.11 6.18 -5.13
CA VAL A 78 -2.96 6.35 -3.69
C VAL A 78 -3.86 7.48 -3.25
N ASN A 79 -4.81 7.22 -2.35
CA ASN A 79 -5.81 8.19 -1.88
C ASN A 79 -6.49 8.94 -3.06
N SER A 80 -6.94 8.20 -4.07
CA SER A 80 -7.52 8.70 -5.34
C SER A 80 -6.57 9.41 -6.31
N SER A 81 -5.33 9.69 -5.92
CA SER A 81 -4.31 10.32 -6.78
C SER A 81 -3.56 9.26 -7.58
N LYS A 82 -3.48 9.44 -8.90
CA LYS A 82 -2.75 8.52 -9.79
C LYS A 82 -1.25 8.80 -9.70
N ILE A 83 -0.46 7.76 -9.42
CA ILE A 83 1.02 7.86 -9.37
C ILE A 83 1.70 7.18 -10.56
N THR A 84 1.00 6.32 -11.31
CA THR A 84 1.50 5.66 -12.55
C THR A 84 0.36 5.32 -13.48
#